data_AF-A0A0D3AVJ3-F1
#
_entry.id   AF-A0A0D3AVJ3-F1
#
_cell.length_a   1.000
_cell.length_b   1.000
_cell.length_c   1.000
_cell.angle_alpha   90.00
_cell.angle_beta   90.00
_cell.angle_gamma   90.00
#
_symmetry.space_group_name_H-M   'P 1'
#
loop_
_entity.id
_entity.type
_entity.pdbx_description
1 polymer ?
#
loop_
_entity_poly.entity_id
_entity_poly.type
_entity_poly.pdbx_seq_one_letter_code
_entity_poly.pdbx_strand_id
1 'polypeptide(L)'
;MSLICMSPDFFHIVPFYVSRNNALLEAERLAEATKNALKRKIEQAASSDYQSKTLPAKLKIDPNDPEDVKIAKRRKIHAFKSKARQEQLEVAQNTWQQFQTTKKVGFYTGRKKESIFKSPEDPFGKVGVIGSGKGLTDFQKREKHLHLKSGNAEGIDE
;
A
#
# COMPACT_ATOMS: atom_id res chain seq x y z
N MET A 1 28.69 -62.43 -38.41
CA MET A 1 28.32 -61.00 -38.50
C MET A 1 28.26 -60.43 -37.10
N SER A 2 29.01 -59.36 -36.85
CA SER A 2 28.79 -58.47 -35.73
C SER A 2 27.37 -57.93 -35.77
N LEU A 3 26.66 -57.95 -34.64
CA LEU A 3 25.67 -56.93 -34.35
C LEU A 3 25.66 -56.65 -32.85
N ILE A 4 26.16 -55.47 -32.52
CA ILE A 4 26.22 -54.88 -31.20
C ILE A 4 24.78 -54.41 -30.88
N CYS A 5 24.05 -55.20 -30.11
CA CYS A 5 22.83 -54.83 -29.35
C CYS A 5 23.10 -53.77 -28.27
N MET A 6 22.98 -52.49 -28.63
CA MET A 6 22.97 -51.31 -27.75
C MET A 6 22.07 -51.48 -26.51
N SER A 7 22.61 -51.15 -25.33
CA SER A 7 21.89 -51.08 -24.04
C SER A 7 20.66 -50.17 -24.09
N PRO A 8 19.56 -50.51 -23.39
CA PRO A 8 18.61 -49.51 -22.93
C PRO A 8 18.41 -49.61 -21.42
N ASP A 9 19.10 -48.70 -20.73
CA ASP A 9 18.64 -47.98 -19.54
C ASP A 9 17.65 -48.68 -18.61
N PHE A 10 18.20 -49.13 -17.49
CA PHE A 10 17.50 -49.41 -16.25
C PHE A 10 16.77 -48.13 -15.80
N PHE A 11 15.53 -47.93 -16.26
CA PHE A 11 14.65 -46.87 -15.79
C PHE A 11 14.33 -47.12 -14.31
N HIS A 12 15.13 -46.55 -13.41
CA HIS A 12 14.67 -46.28 -12.05
C HIS A 12 13.50 -45.28 -12.16
N ILE A 13 12.28 -45.81 -12.13
CA ILE A 13 11.09 -45.01 -11.85
C ILE A 13 11.23 -44.57 -10.39
N VAL A 14 11.91 -43.44 -10.16
CA VAL A 14 11.86 -42.77 -8.87
C VAL A 14 10.41 -42.32 -8.70
N PRO A 15 9.68 -42.79 -7.68
CA PRO A 15 8.29 -42.42 -7.52
C PRO A 15 8.20 -40.91 -7.30
N PHE A 16 7.71 -40.20 -8.32
CA PHE A 16 7.49 -38.75 -8.35
C PHE A 16 6.66 -38.24 -7.15
N TYR A 17 6.00 -39.16 -6.44
CA TYR A 17 5.23 -38.86 -5.24
C TYR A 17 6.08 -38.50 -4.01
N VAL A 18 7.31 -39.02 -3.89
CA VAL A 18 8.15 -38.77 -2.69
C VAL A 18 8.81 -37.38 -2.75
N SER A 19 9.21 -36.91 -3.93
CA SER A 19 9.80 -35.56 -4.09
C SER A 19 8.81 -34.43 -3.84
N ARG A 20 7.52 -34.58 -4.18
CA ARG A 20 6.52 -33.52 -3.95
C ARG A 20 6.21 -33.30 -2.48
N ASN A 21 6.16 -34.37 -1.68
CA ASN A 21 5.92 -34.25 -0.24
C ASN A 21 7.08 -33.54 0.47
N ASN A 22 8.33 -33.81 0.05
CA ASN A 22 9.50 -33.12 0.58
C ASN A 22 9.55 -31.64 0.17
N ALA A 23 9.19 -31.31 -1.07
CA ALA A 23 9.14 -29.93 -1.55
C ALA A 23 8.05 -29.08 -0.85
N LEU A 24 6.89 -29.68 -0.57
CA LEU A 24 5.83 -28.99 0.19
C LEU A 24 6.25 -28.73 1.64
N LEU A 25 6.93 -29.69 2.27
CA LEU A 25 7.44 -29.54 3.64
C LEU A 25 8.54 -28.47 3.74
N GLU A 26 9.44 -28.39 2.75
CA GLU A 26 10.43 -27.31 2.68
C GLU A 26 9.79 -25.94 2.45
N ALA A 27 8.78 -25.86 1.57
CA ALA A 27 8.04 -24.62 1.33
C ALA A 27 7.32 -24.13 2.60
N GLU A 28 6.71 -25.03 3.36
CA GLU A 28 6.07 -24.72 4.64
C GLU A 28 7.08 -24.18 5.67
N ARG A 29 8.25 -24.82 5.79
CA ARG A 29 9.33 -24.37 6.68
C ARG A 29 9.87 -22.98 6.30
N LEU A 30 10.00 -22.69 5.00
CA LEU A 30 10.41 -21.37 4.51
C LEU A 30 9.31 -20.31 4.79
N ALA A 31 8.04 -20.66 4.60
CA ALA A 31 6.92 -19.78 4.93
C ALA A 31 6.88 -19.47 6.44
N GLU A 32 7.10 -20.45 7.31
CA GLU A 32 7.20 -20.24 8.75
C GLU A 32 8.42 -19.41 9.14
N ALA A 33 9.58 -19.67 8.53
CA ALA A 33 10.79 -18.89 8.78
C ALA A 33 10.61 -17.42 8.39
N THR A 34 9.99 -17.15 7.24
CA THR A 34 9.69 -15.78 6.80
C THR A 34 8.65 -15.10 7.69
N LYS A 35 7.59 -15.80 8.09
CA LYS A 35 6.60 -15.31 9.06
C LYS A 35 7.25 -14.94 10.39
N ASN A 36 8.12 -15.80 10.91
CA ASN A 36 8.84 -15.56 12.17
C ASN A 36 9.85 -14.41 12.04
N ALA A 37 10.53 -14.29 10.89
CA ALA A 37 11.44 -13.18 10.62
C ALA A 37 10.69 -11.84 10.54
N LEU A 38 9.51 -11.80 9.91
CA LEU A 38 8.66 -10.62 9.88
C LEU A 38 8.18 -10.24 11.28
N LYS A 39 7.73 -11.23 12.07
CA LYS A 39 7.33 -11.00 13.47
C LYS A 39 8.46 -10.39 14.29
N ARG A 40 9.67 -10.94 14.20
CA ARG A 40 10.87 -10.39 14.87
C ARG A 40 11.19 -8.96 14.43
N LYS A 41 11.08 -8.67 13.13
CA LYS A 41 11.30 -7.30 12.61
C LYS A 41 10.26 -6.32 13.15
N ILE A 42 8.99 -6.73 13.25
CA ILE A 42 7.92 -5.91 13.82
C ILE A 42 8.19 -5.66 15.31
N GLU A 43 8.55 -6.69 16.07
CA GLU A 43 8.91 -6.55 17.50
C GLU A 43 10.13 -5.64 17.70
N GLN A 44 11.16 -5.78 16.87
CA GLN A 44 12.34 -4.92 16.89
C GLN A 44 11.98 -3.47 16.57
N ALA A 45 11.22 -3.23 15.50
CA ALA A 45 10.74 -1.90 15.14
C ALA A 45 9.91 -1.29 16.29
N ALA A 46 8.92 -2.01 16.81
CA ALA A 46 8.10 -1.58 17.94
C ALA A 46 8.93 -1.26 19.20
N SER A 47 9.96 -2.07 19.50
CA SER A 47 10.84 -1.83 20.64
C SER A 47 11.74 -0.59 20.46
N SER A 48 12.28 -0.38 19.25
CA SER A 48 13.13 0.78 18.93
C SER A 48 12.33 2.09 18.96
N ASP A 49 11.08 2.04 18.50
CA ASP A 49 10.15 3.16 18.59
C ASP A 49 9.85 3.51 20.05
N TYR A 50 9.64 2.52 20.92
CA TYR A 50 9.41 2.78 22.34
C TYR A 50 10.64 3.43 23.01
N GLN A 51 11.85 2.92 22.78
CA GLN A 51 13.07 3.45 23.40
C GLN A 51 13.34 4.92 23.02
N SER A 52 13.11 5.30 21.75
CA SER A 52 13.31 6.68 21.29
C SER A 52 12.34 7.69 21.92
N LYS A 53 11.17 7.26 22.42
CA LYS A 53 10.18 8.14 23.08
C LYS A 53 10.36 8.21 24.60
N THR A 54 11.04 7.24 25.22
CA THR A 54 11.24 7.24 26.67
C THR A 54 12.33 8.22 27.10
N LEU A 55 12.08 8.97 28.19
CA LEU A 55 13.10 9.86 28.76
C LEU A 55 14.27 9.03 29.33
N PRO A 56 15.53 9.40 29.04
CA PRO A 56 16.68 8.66 29.54
C PRO A 56 16.70 8.62 31.07
N ALA A 57 17.08 7.48 31.65
CA ALA A 57 17.03 7.22 33.08
C ALA A 57 17.77 8.28 33.92
N LYS A 58 18.86 8.85 33.38
CA LYS A 58 19.67 9.90 34.03
C LYS A 58 18.98 11.27 34.15
N LEU A 59 17.92 11.51 33.36
CA LEU A 59 17.15 12.76 33.39
C LEU A 59 15.83 12.63 34.16
N LYS A 60 15.53 11.47 34.75
CA LYS A 60 14.37 11.30 35.62
C LYS A 60 14.53 12.21 36.86
N ILE A 61 13.43 12.88 37.21
CA ILE A 61 13.38 13.80 38.35
C ILE A 61 12.85 13.01 39.53
N ASP A 62 13.65 12.95 40.59
CA ASP A 62 13.22 12.36 41.86
C ASP A 62 12.63 13.47 42.75
N PRO A 63 11.54 13.19 43.50
CA PRO A 63 10.90 14.20 44.35
C PRO A 63 11.81 14.77 45.45
N ASN A 64 12.87 14.04 45.84
CA ASN A 64 13.79 14.39 46.92
C ASN A 64 14.97 15.29 46.50
N ASP A 65 15.12 15.58 45.20
CA ASP A 65 16.21 16.45 44.71
C ASP A 65 15.99 17.94 45.10
N PRO A 66 17.06 18.74 45.23
CA PRO A 66 16.96 20.19 45.41
C PRO A 66 16.33 20.86 44.18
N GLU A 67 15.54 21.93 44.39
CA GLU A 67 14.73 22.56 43.32
C GLU A 67 15.55 23.03 42.11
N ASP A 68 16.79 23.50 42.31
CA ASP A 68 17.67 23.92 41.22
C ASP A 68 18.03 22.76 40.28
N VAL A 69 18.25 21.57 40.83
CA VAL A 69 18.53 20.35 40.05
C VAL A 69 17.28 19.89 39.31
N LYS A 70 16.10 20.01 39.93
CA LYS A 70 14.83 19.72 39.26
C LYS A 70 14.58 20.66 38.09
N ILE A 71 14.82 21.97 38.24
CA ILE A 71 14.69 22.95 37.14
C ILE A 71 15.66 22.63 36.00
N ALA A 72 16.93 22.32 36.31
CA ALA A 72 17.91 21.94 35.32
C ALA A 72 17.52 20.65 34.55
N LYS A 73 17.05 19.62 35.26
CA LYS A 73 16.53 18.37 34.65
C LYS A 73 15.28 18.64 33.81
N ARG A 74 14.32 19.46 34.28
CA ARG A 74 13.12 19.88 33.52
C ARG A 74 13.48 20.56 32.20
N ARG A 75 14.46 21.48 32.21
CA ARG A 75 14.95 22.14 30.98
C ARG A 75 15.54 21.14 29.99
N LYS A 76 16.34 20.17 30.48
CA LYS A 76 16.93 19.12 29.64
C LYS A 76 15.89 18.16 29.08
N ILE A 77 14.89 17.78 29.87
CA ILE A 77 13.75 16.96 29.42
C ILE A 77 12.98 17.68 28.31
N HIS A 78 12.71 18.97 28.48
CA HIS A 78 12.02 19.77 27.46
C HIS A 78 12.81 19.83 26.15
N ALA A 79 14.12 20.11 26.23
CA ALA A 79 15.00 20.12 25.05
C ALA A 79 15.03 18.76 24.34
N PHE A 80 15.11 17.66 25.09
CA PHE A 80 15.10 16.30 24.54
C PHE A 80 13.78 15.97 23.83
N LYS A 81 12.64 16.24 24.47
CA LYS A 81 11.32 16.04 23.86
C LYS A 81 11.11 16.92 22.64
N SER A 82 11.61 18.15 22.67
CA SER A 82 11.51 19.08 21.54
C SER A 82 12.32 18.59 20.34
N LYS A 83 13.54 18.08 20.55
CA LYS A 83 14.34 17.50 19.46
C LYS A 83 13.67 16.29 18.83
N ALA A 84 13.16 15.36 19.65
CA ALA A 84 12.43 14.19 19.14
C ALA A 84 11.18 14.57 18.33
N ARG A 85 10.49 15.66 18.71
CA ARG A 85 9.36 16.20 17.94
C ARG A 85 9.80 16.82 16.60
N GLN A 86 10.93 17.53 16.59
CA GLN A 86 11.48 18.14 15.37
C GLN A 86 11.90 17.08 14.35
N GLU A 87 12.58 16.03 14.79
CA GLU A 87 12.98 14.90 13.93
C GLU A 87 11.77 14.24 13.26
N GLN A 88 10.67 14.02 14.00
CA GLN A 88 9.42 13.50 13.43
C GLN A 88 8.84 14.41 12.34
N LEU A 89 8.87 15.72 12.56
CA LEU A 89 8.40 16.70 11.58
C LEU A 89 9.32 16.75 10.35
N GLU A 90 10.64 16.66 10.52
CA GLU A 90 11.61 16.61 9.42
C GLU A 90 11.43 15.36 8.56
N VAL A 91 11.21 14.18 9.16
CA VAL A 91 10.91 12.95 8.41
C VAL A 91 9.63 13.10 7.58
N ALA A 92 8.57 13.68 8.14
CA ALA A 92 7.33 13.93 7.42
C ALA A 92 7.53 14.94 6.26
N GLN A 93 8.29 16.01 6.50
CA GLN A 93 8.62 17.00 5.47
C GLN A 93 9.48 16.40 4.34
N ASN A 94 10.53 15.64 4.68
CA ASN A 94 11.40 14.98 3.71
C ASN A 94 10.62 13.96 2.86
N THR A 95 9.71 13.20 3.48
CA THR A 95 8.84 12.26 2.75
C THR A 95 7.92 12.99 1.77
N TRP A 96 7.36 14.15 2.17
CA TRP A 96 6.54 14.97 1.28
C TRP A 96 7.35 15.59 0.14
N GLN A 97 8.56 16.08 0.40
CA GLN A 97 9.46 16.60 -0.62
C GLN A 97 9.90 15.50 -1.61
N GLN A 98 10.15 14.28 -1.13
CA GLN A 98 10.41 13.12 -1.99
C GLN A 98 9.19 12.79 -2.86
N PHE A 99 7.97 12.89 -2.32
CA PHE A 99 6.75 12.72 -3.10
C PHE A 99 6.56 13.81 -4.19
N GLN A 100 7.05 15.03 -3.95
CA GLN A 100 7.05 16.10 -4.97
C GLN A 100 8.10 15.85 -6.07
N THR A 101 9.32 15.45 -5.70
CA THR A 101 10.44 15.26 -6.65
C THR A 101 10.31 14.00 -7.50
N THR A 102 9.70 12.93 -6.97
CA THR A 102 9.41 11.69 -7.71
C THR A 102 8.47 11.88 -8.91
N LYS A 103 7.66 12.96 -8.94
CA LYS A 103 6.85 13.31 -10.11
C LYS A 103 7.66 13.81 -11.31
N LYS A 104 8.93 14.16 -11.13
CA LYS A 104 9.76 14.79 -12.19
C LYS A 104 10.51 13.79 -13.08
N VAL A 105 10.66 12.52 -12.66
CA VAL A 105 11.48 11.53 -13.39
C VAL A 105 10.69 10.58 -14.31
N GLY A 106 9.36 10.68 -14.37
CA GLY A 106 8.51 9.77 -15.19
C GLY A 106 7.76 10.41 -16.37
N PHE A 107 7.76 11.75 -16.49
CA PHE A 107 6.93 12.46 -17.49
C PHE A 107 7.72 13.05 -18.67
N TYR A 108 9.02 13.30 -18.50
CA TYR A 108 9.82 14.02 -19.50
C TYR A 108 10.54 13.13 -20.54
N THR A 109 10.50 11.80 -20.42
CA THR A 109 11.29 10.89 -21.26
C THR A 109 10.49 10.10 -22.30
N GLY A 110 9.16 10.26 -22.40
CA GLY A 110 8.32 9.30 -23.14
C GLY A 110 7.49 9.84 -24.31
N ARG A 111 6.56 10.78 -24.06
CA ARG A 111 5.65 11.42 -25.04
C ARG A 111 4.76 12.40 -24.27
N LYS A 112 4.62 13.63 -24.77
CA LYS A 112 3.71 14.64 -24.21
C LYS A 112 2.26 14.16 -24.39
N LYS A 113 1.71 13.43 -23.41
CA LYS A 113 0.26 13.26 -23.31
C LYS A 113 -0.29 14.59 -22.78
N GLU A 114 -1.17 15.22 -23.55
CA GLU A 114 -1.81 16.46 -23.13
C GLU A 114 -2.52 16.25 -21.77
N SER A 115 -2.50 17.28 -20.92
CA SER A 115 -3.04 17.19 -19.56
C SER A 115 -4.50 16.78 -19.61
N ILE A 116 -4.90 15.82 -18.76
CA ILE A 116 -6.31 15.41 -18.60
C ILE A 116 -7.23 16.54 -18.11
N PHE A 117 -6.65 17.64 -17.63
CA PHE A 117 -7.35 18.87 -17.22
C PHE A 117 -7.13 20.03 -18.21
N LYS A 118 -6.45 19.78 -19.34
CA LYS A 118 -6.34 20.79 -20.39
C LYS A 118 -7.74 21.01 -20.96
N SER A 119 -8.15 22.27 -21.08
CA SER A 119 -9.38 22.62 -21.77
C SER A 119 -9.36 22.03 -23.18
N PRO A 120 -10.36 21.21 -23.56
CA PRO A 120 -10.51 20.73 -24.93
C PRO A 120 -10.59 21.92 -25.89
N GLU A 121 -10.05 21.77 -27.10
CA GLU A 121 -10.20 22.78 -28.13
C GLU A 121 -11.62 22.79 -28.75
N ASP A 122 -12.31 21.64 -28.72
CA ASP A 122 -13.62 21.43 -29.33
C ASP A 122 -14.73 21.61 -28.27
N PRO A 123 -15.62 22.61 -28.40
CA PRO A 123 -16.76 22.83 -27.50
C PRO A 123 -17.74 21.66 -27.42
N PHE A 124 -17.74 20.75 -28.40
CA PHE A 124 -18.58 19.55 -28.41
C PHE A 124 -17.82 18.27 -27.99
N GLY A 125 -16.55 18.41 -27.62
CA GLY A 125 -15.66 17.31 -27.24
C GLY A 125 -16.18 16.54 -26.03
N LYS A 126 -16.63 15.30 -26.25
CA LYS A 126 -17.09 14.41 -25.18
C LYS A 126 -15.88 13.88 -24.40
N VAL A 127 -15.70 14.35 -23.17
CA VAL A 127 -14.65 13.83 -22.25
C VAL A 127 -15.01 12.41 -21.80
N GLY A 128 -14.15 11.44 -22.12
CA GLY A 128 -14.30 10.04 -21.72
C GLY A 128 -13.35 9.67 -20.57
N VAL A 129 -13.69 8.62 -19.84
CA VAL A 129 -12.75 7.99 -18.89
C VAL A 129 -11.73 7.18 -19.70
N ILE A 130 -10.55 7.76 -19.93
CA ILE A 130 -9.47 7.09 -20.64
C ILE A 130 -8.79 6.10 -19.68
N GLY A 131 -8.68 4.83 -20.08
CA GLY A 131 -7.91 3.80 -19.35
C GLY A 131 -8.72 2.68 -18.69
N SER A 132 -10.06 2.68 -18.81
CA SER A 132 -10.93 1.65 -18.21
C SER A 132 -11.08 0.37 -19.06
N GLY A 133 -10.52 0.33 -20.28
CA GLY A 133 -10.64 -0.80 -21.21
C GLY A 133 -12.06 -1.03 -21.78
N LYS A 134 -13.07 -0.30 -21.29
CA LYS A 134 -14.43 -0.24 -21.84
C LYS A 134 -14.54 0.97 -22.77
N GLY A 135 -15.03 0.78 -23.99
CA GLY A 135 -15.23 1.86 -24.96
C GLY A 135 -16.23 2.92 -24.48
N LEU A 136 -16.15 4.13 -25.03
CA LEU A 136 -17.08 5.23 -24.74
C LEU A 136 -18.50 4.77 -25.11
N THR A 137 -19.37 4.61 -24.12
CA THR A 137 -20.73 4.13 -24.35
C THR A 137 -21.57 5.22 -25.00
N ASP A 138 -22.25 4.91 -26.10
CA ASP A 138 -23.23 5.82 -26.69
C ASP A 138 -24.39 6.04 -25.72
N PHE A 139 -24.76 7.31 -25.55
CA PHE A 139 -25.91 7.68 -24.75
C PHE A 139 -27.17 7.19 -25.46
N GLN A 140 -27.71 6.05 -25.02
CA GLN A 140 -29.06 5.66 -25.37
C GLN A 140 -30.01 6.72 -24.81
N LYS A 141 -30.66 7.47 -25.70
CA LYS A 141 -31.63 8.52 -25.35
C LYS A 141 -32.69 7.87 -24.47
N ARG A 142 -32.73 8.22 -23.18
CA ARG A 142 -33.71 7.66 -22.25
C ARG A 142 -35.11 7.98 -22.76
N GLU A 143 -35.89 6.94 -23.03
CA GLU A 143 -37.29 7.09 -23.36
C GLU A 143 -38.03 7.64 -22.14
N LYS A 144 -38.94 8.59 -22.40
CA LYS A 144 -39.68 9.25 -21.32
C LYS A 144 -40.76 8.29 -20.85
N HIS A 145 -40.78 7.98 -19.55
CA HIS A 145 -41.82 7.15 -18.97
C HIS A 145 -43.16 7.88 -19.09
N LEU A 146 -44.04 7.38 -19.96
CA LEU A 146 -45.39 7.89 -20.13
C LEU A 146 -46.24 7.42 -18.96
N HIS A 147 -46.58 8.33 -18.05
CA HIS A 147 -47.64 8.08 -17.08
C HIS A 147 -48.98 8.21 -17.80
N LEU A 148 -49.56 7.09 -18.22
CA LEU A 148 -50.97 7.05 -18.59
C LEU A 148 -51.77 7.30 -17.30
N LYS A 149 -52.24 8.54 -17.12
CA LYS A 149 -53.28 8.87 -16.15
C LYS A 149 -54.52 8.09 -16.58
N SER A 150 -54.77 6.95 -15.94
CA SER A 150 -56.03 6.21 -16.06
C SER A 150 -57.19 7.17 -15.79
N GLY A 151 -58.15 7.16 -16.70
CA GLY A 151 -59.25 8.10 -16.76
C GLY A 151 -60.09 8.14 -15.49
N ASN A 152 -60.52 9.36 -15.18
CA ASN A 152 -61.65 9.69 -14.33
C ASN A 152 -62.89 8.94 -14.87
N ALA A 153 -63.33 7.90 -14.16
CA ALA A 153 -64.63 7.28 -14.38
C ALA A 153 -65.60 7.90 -13.36
N GLU A 154 -66.46 8.76 -13.88
CA GLU A 154 -67.63 9.35 -13.25
C GLU A 154 -68.44 8.29 -12.48
N GLY A 155 -68.68 8.53 -11.20
CA GLY A 155 -69.69 7.82 -10.42
C GLY A 155 -71.03 8.53 -10.59
N ILE A 156 -71.91 7.97 -11.41
CA ILE A 156 -73.35 8.23 -11.40
C ILE A 156 -74.00 6.92 -10.97
N ASP A 157 -74.48 6.87 -9.73
CA ASP A 157 -75.69 6.11 -9.41
C ASP A 157 -76.37 6.74 -8.18
N GLU A 158 -77.69 6.89 -8.32
CA GLU A 158 -78.74 7.46 -7.44
C GLU A 158 -78.90 8.99 -7.28
#